data_AF-S6UHJ8-F1
#
_entry.id   AF-S6UHJ8-F1
#
_cell.length_a   1.000
_cell.length_b   1.000
_cell.length_c   1.000
_cell.angle_alpha   90.00
_cell.angle_beta   90.00
_cell.angle_gamma   90.00
#
_symmetry.space_group_name_H-M   'P 1'
#
loop_
_entity.id
_entity.type
_entity.pdbx_description
1 polymer ?
#
loop_
_entity_poly.entity_id
_entity_poly.type
_entity_poly.pdbx_seq_one_letter_code
_entity_poly.pdbx_strand_id
1 'polypeptide(L)' 'MNRNDLRRVDLNLLIVFETLMHERSVTRAAEKLFLGQPAISAALSRLRGLFDDPLFVRT' A
#
# COMPACT_ATOMS: atom_id res chain seq x y z
N MET A 1 -13.15 4.02 -9.57
CA MET A 1 -12.28 3.10 -10.33
C MET A 1 -13.12 2.23 -11.25
N ASN A 2 -12.88 2.27 -12.56
CA ASN A 2 -13.60 1.47 -13.55
C ASN A 2 -12.90 0.11 -13.75
N ARG A 3 -13.58 -0.89 -14.30
CA ARG A 3 -13.04 -2.27 -14.42
C ARG A 3 -11.76 -2.38 -15.27
N ASN A 4 -11.51 -1.41 -16.17
CA ASN A 4 -10.26 -1.32 -16.91
C ASN A 4 -9.08 -0.82 -16.07
N ASP A 5 -9.34 -0.01 -15.04
CA ASP A 5 -8.30 0.51 -14.15
C ASP A 5 -7.75 -0.62 -13.26
N LEU A 6 -8.63 -1.52 -12.80
CA LEU A 6 -8.27 -2.73 -12.04
C LEU A 6 -7.30 -3.65 -12.80
N ARG A 7 -7.41 -3.73 -14.13
CA ARG A 7 -6.49 -4.51 -14.97
C ARG A 7 -5.10 -3.89 -15.09
N ARG A 8 -4.97 -2.60 -14.78
CA ARG A 8 -3.71 -1.84 -14.85
C ARG A 8 -3.09 -1.59 -13.48
N VAL A 9 -3.83 -1.88 -12.41
CA VAL A 9 -3.33 -1.80 -11.04
C VAL A 9 -2.20 -2.80 -10.86
N ASP A 10 -1.08 -2.32 -10.35
CA ASP A 10 0.01 -3.15 -9.86
C ASP A 10 -0.49 -3.98 -8.67
N LEU A 11 -0.65 -5.29 -8.88
CA LEU A 11 -1.20 -6.21 -7.87
C LEU A 11 -0.33 -6.28 -6.61
N ASN A 12 0.95 -5.90 -6.69
CA ASN A 12 1.81 -5.82 -5.51
C ASN A 12 1.32 -4.74 -4.53
N LEU A 13 0.58 -3.73 -5.00
CA LEU A 13 -0.04 -2.73 -4.12
C LEU A 13 -1.07 -3.37 -3.18
N LEU A 14 -1.77 -4.44 -3.61
CA LEU A 14 -2.72 -5.15 -2.75
C LEU A 14 -2.02 -5.94 -1.65
N ILE A 15 -0.85 -6.50 -1.93
CA ILE A 15 -0.01 -7.19 -0.93
C ILE A 15 0.50 -6.18 0.11
N VAL A 16 0.98 -5.02 -0.35
CA VAL A 16 1.40 -3.93 0.55
C VAL A 16 0.23 -3.45 1.40
N PHE A 17 -0.94 -3.27 0.80
CA PHE A 17 -2.15 -2.85 1.50
C PHE A 17 -2.57 -3.84 2.61
N GLU A 18 -2.67 -5.13 2.27
CA GLU A 18 -2.98 -6.19 3.24
C GLU A 18 -1.94 -6.22 4.38
N THR A 19 -0.66 -6.14 4.04
CA THR A 19 0.40 -6.14 5.05
C THR A 19 0.29 -4.95 5.99
N LEU A 20 0.02 -3.74 5.47
CA LEU A 20 -0.17 -2.54 6.29
C LEU A 20 -1.41 -2.64 7.18
N MET A 21 -2.49 -3.30 6.72
CA MET A 21 -3.68 -3.57 7.54
C MET A 21 -3.37 -4.45 8.75
N HIS A 22 -2.52 -5.47 8.57
CA HIS A 22 -2.12 -6.36 9.66
C HIS A 22 -1.08 -5.74 10.59
N GLU A 23 -0.01 -5.17 10.05
CA GLU A 23 1.13 -4.69 10.84
C GLU A 23 0.89 -3.32 11.48
N ARG A 24 -0.02 -2.51 10.89
CA ARG A 24 -0.30 -1.12 11.30
C ARG A 24 0.95 -0.24 11.46
N SER A 25 2.04 -0.63 10.82
CA SER A 25 3.34 0.02 10.89
C SER A 25 4.06 -0.14 9.56
N VAL A 26 4.50 1.00 9.00
CA VAL A 26 5.25 1.04 7.75
C VAL A 26 6.59 0.30 7.88
N THR A 27 7.25 0.41 9.04
CA THR A 27 8.54 -0.26 9.29
C THR A 27 8.37 -1.77 9.36
N ARG A 28 7.38 -2.27 10.11
CA ARG A 28 7.13 -3.72 10.21
C ARG A 28 6.66 -4.32 8.89
N ALA A 29 5.85 -3.58 8.13
CA ALA A 29 5.45 -4.01 6.80
C ALA A 29 6.65 -4.11 5.83
N ALA A 30 7.59 -3.16 5.92
CA ALA A 30 8.83 -3.20 5.13
C ALA A 30 9.66 -4.44 5.47
N GLU A 31 9.85 -4.71 6.76
CA GLU A 31 10.56 -5.91 7.24
C GLU A 31 9.87 -7.21 6.77
N LYS A 32 8.55 -7.31 6.92
CA LYS A 32 7.76 -8.50 6.56
C LYS A 32 7.77 -8.80 5.06
N LEU A 33 7.81 -7.76 4.23
CA LEU A 33 7.87 -7.88 2.78
C LEU A 33 9.30 -7.95 2.24
N PHE A 34 10.32 -7.92 3.10
CA PHE A 34 11.73 -7.84 2.72
C PHE A 34 12.02 -6.66 1.77
N LEU A 35 11.36 -5.52 2.03
CA LEU A 35 11.48 -4.28 1.27
C LEU A 35 12.05 -3.17 2.14
N GLY A 36 12.56 -2.11 1.51
CA GLY A 36 12.90 -0.88 2.22
C GLY A 36 11.65 -0.05 2.57
N GLN A 37 11.69 0.64 3.71
CA GLN A 37 10.64 1.61 4.10
C GLN A 37 10.30 2.64 2.99
N PRO A 38 11.25 3.13 2.15
CA PRO A 38 10.93 4.00 1.02
C PRO A 38 9.99 3.34 0.00
N ALA A 39 10.15 2.04 -0.26
CA ALA A 39 9.31 1.29 -1.19
C ALA A 39 7.88 1.17 -0.65
N ILE A 40 7.72 0.86 0.64
CA ILE A 40 6.39 0.82 1.29
C ILE A 40 5.73 2.19 1.29
N SER A 41 6.48 3.26 1.57
CA SER A 41 5.95 4.63 1.55
C SER A 41 5.50 5.04 0.15
N ALA A 42 6.25 4.69 -0.90
CA ALA A 42 5.87 4.96 -2.27
C ALA A 42 4.63 4.17 -2.69
N ALA A 43 4.54 2.89 -2.31
CA ALA A 43 3.36 2.06 -2.53
C ALA A 43 2.13 2.60 -1.80
N LEU A 44 2.27 3.07 -0.56
CA LEU A 44 1.20 3.73 0.19
C LEU A 44 0.71 5.00 -0.50
N SER A 45 1.61 5.85 -1.02
CA SER A 45 1.21 7.04 -1.79
C SER A 45 0.42 6.67 -3.06
N ARG A 46 0.81 5.59 -3.76
CA ARG A 46 0.06 5.08 -4.92
C ARG A 46 -1.30 4.53 -4.53
N LEU A 47 -1.38 3.79 -3.42
CA LEU A 47 -2.65 3.28 -2.87
C LEU A 47 -3.60 4.43 -2.53
N ARG A 48 -3.11 5.49 -1.88
CA ARG A 48 -3.91 6.69 -1.57
C ARG A 48 -4.47 7.34 -2.83
N GLY A 49 -3.65 7.48 -3.88
CA GLY A 49 -4.11 8.01 -5.16
C GLY A 49 -5.08 7.09 -5.91
N LEU A 50 -4.92 5.77 -5.78
CA LEU A 50 -5.79 4.78 -6.42
C LEU A 50 -7.19 4.74 -5.79
N PHE A 51 -7.24 4.82 -4.46
CA PHE A 51 -8.49 4.76 -3.69
C PHE A 51 -9.11 6.13 -3.45
N ASP A 52 -8.40 7.21 -3.75
CA ASP A 52 -8.77 8.57 -3.37
C ASP A 52 -9.08 8.69 -1.87
N ASP A 53 -8.27 8.00 -1.06
CA ASP A 53 -8.46 7.87 0.39
C ASP A 53 -7.11 8.06 1.12
N PRO A 54 -7.06 8.80 2.25
CA PRO A 54 -5.82 9.07 2.97
C PRO A 54 -5.15 7.83 3.58
N LEU A 55 -5.81 6.69 3.71
CA LEU A 55 -5.32 5.36 4.14
C LEU A 55 -4.23 5.33 5.23
N PHE A 56 -4.50 4.63 6.33
CA PHE A 56 -3.57 4.45 7.46
C PHE A 56 -3.09 5.78 8.07
N VAL A 57 -4.05 6.56 8.56
CA VAL A 57 -3.79 7.83 9.27
C VAL A 57 -3.18 7.53 10.63
N ARG A 58 -2.14 8.29 11.02
CA ARG A 58 -1.55 8.19 12.36
C ARG A 58 -2.53 8.80 13.37
N THR A 59 -3.00 7.97 14.29
CA THR A 59 -3.62 8.39 15.56
C THR A 59 -2.55 8.70 16.59
#